data_AF-A0A445F5Z9-F1
#
_entry.id   AF-A0A445F5Z9-F1
#
_cell.length_a   1.000
_cell.length_b   1.000
_cell.length_c   1.000
_cell.angle_alpha   90.00
_cell.angle_beta   90.00
_cell.angle_gamma   90.00
#
_symmetry.space_group_name_H-M   'P 1'
#
loop_
_entity.id
_entity.type
_entity.pdbx_description
1 polymer ?
#
loop_
_entity_poly.entity_id
_entity_poly.type
_entity_poly.pdbx_seq_one_letter_code
_entity_poly.pdbx_strand_id
1 'polypeptide(L)'
;MLEKVEEFNMDKVIQEFELLTRDAKRVQRETLKRILEDNTSAEYLQSLGLNGRTDPESFKACVPMVTHKELEPYSCCLRIQQHQRKKGLLPPLDAPHHLRKHEWGPYREVLLEMFDDCLWWTAWVGRDY
;
A
#
# COMPACT_ATOMS: atom_id res chain seq x y z
N MET A 1 -7.08 -29.22 -7.25
CA MET A 1 -6.66 -29.14 -5.84
C MET A 1 -7.71 -28.32 -5.13
N LEU A 2 -8.48 -28.91 -4.21
CA LEU A 2 -9.51 -28.19 -3.44
C LEU A 2 -8.78 -27.47 -2.32
N GLU A 3 -8.67 -26.14 -2.43
CA GLU A 3 -8.26 -25.31 -1.29
C GLU A 3 -9.30 -25.50 -0.19
N LYS A 4 -8.85 -26.03 0.95
CA LYS A 4 -9.67 -26.09 2.16
C LYS A 4 -9.97 -24.64 2.56
N VAL A 5 -11.18 -24.18 2.29
CA VAL A 5 -11.67 -22.92 2.84
C VAL A 5 -11.75 -23.14 4.34
N GLU A 6 -10.86 -22.51 5.10
CA GLU A 6 -10.88 -22.57 6.55
C GLU A 6 -12.25 -22.12 7.03
N GLU A 7 -12.88 -22.96 7.84
CA GLU A 7 -14.22 -22.71 8.37
C GLU A 7 -14.18 -21.44 9.22
N PHE A 8 -14.89 -20.41 8.79
CA PHE A 8 -14.90 -19.11 9.45
C PHE A 8 -15.54 -19.24 10.83
N ASN A 9 -14.70 -19.26 11.87
CA ASN A 9 -15.15 -19.40 13.24
C ASN A 9 -15.38 -18.01 13.87
N MET A 10 -16.65 -17.63 13.96
CA MET A 10 -17.06 -16.33 14.49
C MET A 10 -16.62 -16.10 15.95
N ASP A 11 -16.63 -17.14 16.79
CA ASP A 11 -16.23 -17.03 18.21
C ASP A 11 -14.73 -16.72 18.34
N LYS A 12 -13.89 -17.30 17.47
CA LYS A 12 -12.46 -16.98 17.42
C LYS A 12 -12.22 -15.53 17.03
N VAL A 13 -12.92 -15.04 16.02
CA VAL A 13 -12.80 -13.64 15.55
C VAL A 13 -13.22 -12.65 16.63
N ILE A 14 -14.30 -12.94 17.37
CA ILE A 14 -14.75 -12.11 18.49
C ILE A 14 -13.70 -12.08 19.60
N GLN A 15 -13.16 -13.23 19.99
CA GLN A 15 -12.11 -13.30 21.03
C GLN A 15 -10.83 -12.57 20.62
N GLU A 16 -10.41 -12.68 19.36
CA GLU A 16 -9.28 -11.92 18.83
C GLU A 16 -9.55 -10.40 18.87
N PHE A 17 -10.76 -9.98 18.49
CA PHE A 17 -11.15 -8.57 18.54
C PHE A 17 -11.14 -8.03 19.98
N GLU A 18 -11.67 -8.79 20.95
CA GLU A 18 -11.61 -8.42 22.37
C GLU A 18 -10.17 -8.32 22.87
N LEU A 19 -9.29 -9.24 22.49
CA LEU A 19 -7.87 -9.19 22.86
C LEU A 19 -7.14 -7.98 22.25
N LEU A 20 -7.43 -7.66 20.98
CA LEU A 20 -6.84 -6.52 20.29
C LEU A 20 -7.33 -5.18 20.85
N THR A 21 -8.61 -5.09 21.19
CA THR A 21 -9.21 -3.85 21.71
C THR A 21 -8.92 -3.63 23.20
N ARG A 22 -8.69 -4.70 23.98
CA ARG A 22 -8.34 -4.61 25.41
C ARG A 22 -7.02 -3.88 25.66
N ASP A 23 -6.04 -4.00 24.77
CA ASP A 23 -4.78 -3.24 24.86
C ASP A 23 -4.42 -2.58 23.52
N ALA A 24 -5.25 -1.60 23.15
CA ALA A 24 -5.05 -0.80 21.95
C ALA A 24 -3.68 -0.09 21.93
N LYS A 25 -3.11 0.26 23.10
CA LYS A 25 -1.83 0.96 23.20
C LYS A 25 -0.68 0.06 22.75
N ARG A 26 -0.69 -1.21 23.16
CA ARG A 26 0.28 -2.21 22.69
C ARG A 26 0.16 -2.42 21.18
N VAL A 27 -1.06 -2.63 20.69
CA VAL A 27 -1.31 -2.87 19.26
C VAL A 27 -0.86 -1.68 18.41
N GLN A 28 -1.17 -0.45 18.80
CA GLN A 28 -0.73 0.74 18.06
C GLN A 28 0.80 0.87 17.99
N ARG A 29 1.52 0.56 19.08
CA ARG A 29 2.99 0.61 19.09
C ARG A 29 3.59 -0.45 18.19
N GLU A 30 3.07 -1.66 18.25
CA GLU A 30 3.54 -2.78 17.41
C GLU A 30 3.26 -2.52 15.92
N THR A 31 2.06 -2.02 15.59
CA THR A 31 1.71 -1.63 14.22
C THR A 31 2.60 -0.50 13.71
N LEU A 32 2.84 0.54 14.52
CA LEU A 32 3.75 1.62 14.13
C LEU A 32 5.16 1.10 13.86
N LYS A 33 5.67 0.22 14.73
CA LYS A 33 6.99 -0.41 14.55
C LYS A 33 7.06 -1.17 13.22
N ARG A 34 6.08 -2.03 12.93
CA ARG A 34 6.02 -2.81 11.68
C ARG A 34 5.99 -1.91 10.44
N ILE A 35 5.15 -0.86 10.45
CA ILE A 35 5.06 0.09 9.33
C ILE A 35 6.43 0.74 9.09
N LEU A 36 7.12 1.20 10.14
CA LEU A 36 8.42 1.84 10.00
C LEU A 36 9.52 0.87 9.55
N GLU A 37 9.50 -0.37 10.02
CA GLU A 37 10.42 -1.42 9.58
C GLU A 37 10.25 -1.72 8.08
N ASP A 38 9.00 -1.98 7.66
CA ASP A 38 8.66 -2.31 6.27
C ASP A 38 8.94 -1.14 5.32
N ASN A 39 8.82 0.10 5.79
CA ASN A 39 9.02 1.32 4.99
C ASN A 39 10.36 2.02 5.27
N THR A 40 11.36 1.33 5.83
CA THR A 40 12.68 1.93 6.12
C THR A 40 13.33 2.57 4.88
N SER A 41 13.06 2.01 3.70
CA SER A 41 13.56 2.52 2.41
C SER A 41 12.71 3.63 1.79
N ALA A 42 11.64 4.09 2.44
CA ALA A 42 10.78 5.13 1.90
C ALA A 42 11.51 6.47 1.86
N GLU A 43 11.57 7.09 0.69
CA GLU A 43 12.26 8.37 0.44
C GLU A 43 11.80 9.48 1.42
N TYR A 44 10.50 9.50 1.73
CA TYR A 44 9.92 10.44 2.69
C TYR A 44 10.44 10.25 4.12
N LEU A 45 10.60 9.00 4.58
CA LEU A 45 11.11 8.74 5.94
C LEU A 45 12.63 8.96 6.03
N GLN A 46 13.35 8.71 4.94
CA GLN A 46 14.79 8.99 4.85
C GLN A 46 15.08 10.49 4.86
N SER A 47 14.30 11.30 4.13
CA SER A 47 14.49 12.76 4.13
C SER A 47 14.24 13.41 5.49
N LEU A 48 13.41 12.78 6.33
CA LEU A 48 13.11 13.23 7.69
C LEU A 48 14.15 12.76 8.74
N GLY A 49 15.17 12.00 8.33
CA GLY A 49 16.28 11.62 9.21
C GLY A 49 15.93 10.57 10.26
N LEU A 50 14.89 9.76 10.03
CA LEU A 50 14.51 8.67 10.94
C LEU A 50 15.56 7.54 11.00
N ASN A 51 16.45 7.41 10.01
CA ASN A 51 17.60 6.48 9.98
C ASN A 51 17.30 5.06 10.49
N GLY A 52 16.12 4.52 10.16
CA GLY A 52 15.70 3.17 10.59
C GLY A 52 15.30 3.05 12.07
N ARG A 53 15.12 4.17 12.78
CA ARG A 53 14.54 4.17 14.12
C ARG A 53 13.05 3.89 14.05
N THR A 54 12.59 2.96 14.88
CA THR A 54 11.20 2.51 14.92
C THR A 54 10.50 2.94 16.22
N ASP A 55 11.17 3.76 17.03
CA ASP A 55 10.67 4.22 18.32
C ASP A 55 9.56 5.28 18.16
N PRO A 56 8.45 5.17 18.92
CA PRO A 56 7.35 6.14 18.85
C PRO A 56 7.77 7.58 19.17
N GLU A 57 8.73 7.77 20.09
CA GLU A 57 9.22 9.10 20.47
C GLU A 57 10.05 9.73 19.35
N SER A 58 10.91 8.93 18.69
CA SER A 58 11.66 9.36 17.52
C SER A 58 10.71 9.73 16.37
N PHE A 59 9.67 8.93 16.13
CA PHE A 59 8.66 9.22 15.11
C PHE A 59 7.95 10.56 15.36
N LYS A 60 7.50 10.82 16.60
CA LYS A 60 6.84 12.07 16.96
C LYS A 60 7.77 13.29 16.87
N ALA A 61 9.06 13.11 17.15
CA ALA A 61 10.04 14.20 17.09
C ALA A 61 10.45 14.53 15.65
N CYS A 62 10.54 13.53 14.77
CA CYS A 62 11.06 13.70 13.41
C CYS A 62 9.97 13.93 12.35
N VAL A 63 8.77 13.37 12.52
CA VAL A 63 7.70 13.45 11.50
C VAL A 63 6.75 14.59 11.83
N PRO A 64 6.73 15.68 11.04
CA PRO A 64 5.76 16.74 11.21
C PRO A 64 4.36 16.28 10.77
N MET A 65 3.32 16.91 11.31
CA MET A 65 1.99 16.78 10.71
C MET A 65 1.99 17.43 9.34
N VAL A 66 1.69 16.63 8.31
CA VAL A 66 1.69 17.08 6.92
C VAL A 66 0.29 17.13 6.34
N THR A 67 0.07 18.08 5.45
CA THR A 67 -1.18 18.19 4.69
C THR A 67 -1.07 17.44 3.35
N HIS A 68 -2.21 17.09 2.75
CA HIS A 68 -2.22 16.41 1.45
C HIS A 68 -1.40 17.15 0.37
N LYS A 69 -1.40 18.49 0.38
CA LYS A 69 -0.65 19.30 -0.58
C LYS A 69 0.87 19.10 -0.48
N GLU A 70 1.38 18.86 0.72
CA GLU A 70 2.82 18.64 0.95
C GLU A 70 3.26 17.22 0.54
N LEU A 71 2.33 16.27 0.49
CA LEU A 71 2.57 14.90 0.03
C LEU A 71 2.33 14.70 -1.48
N GLU A 72 1.78 15.72 -2.15
CA GLU A 72 1.50 15.68 -3.59
C GLU A 72 2.74 15.38 -4.44
N PRO A 73 3.95 15.96 -4.18
CA PRO A 73 5.14 15.66 -4.96
C PRO A 73 5.51 14.18 -4.95
N TYR A 74 5.43 13.53 -3.79
CA TYR A 74 5.74 12.09 -3.65
C TYR A 74 4.73 11.21 -4.39
N SER A 75 3.44 11.57 -4.31
CA SER A 75 2.37 10.88 -5.04
C SER A 75 2.50 11.06 -6.56
N CYS A 76 2.85 12.27 -6.99
CA CYS A 76 3.07 12.59 -8.40
C CYS A 76 4.29 11.85 -8.95
N CYS A 77 5.40 11.81 -8.21
CA CYS A 77 6.60 11.05 -8.58
C CYS A 77 6.31 9.56 -8.74
N LEU A 78 5.55 8.93 -7.83
CA LEU A 78 5.11 7.55 -7.99
C LEU A 78 4.27 7.36 -9.25
N ARG A 79 3.34 8.28 -9.54
CA ARG A 79 2.51 8.25 -10.76
C ARG A 79 3.36 8.36 -12.03
N ILE A 80 4.34 9.28 -12.05
CA ILE A 80 5.28 9.44 -13.16
C ILE A 80 6.11 8.17 -13.32
N GLN A 81 6.67 7.62 -12.24
CA GLN A 81 7.44 6.38 -12.30
C GLN A 81 6.62 5.22 -12.88
N GLN A 82 5.36 5.07 -12.45
CA GLN A 82 4.47 4.05 -13.03
C GLN A 82 4.15 4.30 -14.51
N HIS A 83 3.95 5.55 -14.91
CA HIS A 83 3.74 5.91 -16.32
C HIS A 83 4.98 5.60 -17.16
N GLN A 84 6.18 5.94 -16.68
CA GLN A 84 7.45 5.65 -17.34
C GLN A 84 7.68 4.13 -17.46
N ARG A 85 7.31 3.34 -16.44
CA ARG A 85 7.33 1.87 -16.50
C ARG A 85 6.36 1.32 -17.55
N LYS A 86 5.13 1.84 -17.62
CA LYS A 86 4.15 1.45 -18.66
C LYS A 86 4.65 1.77 -20.07
N LYS A 87 5.34 2.88 -20.23
CA LYS A 87 5.99 3.26 -21.49
C LYS A 87 7.27 2.47 -21.80
N GLY A 88 7.72 1.60 -20.90
CA GLY A 88 8.94 0.80 -21.06
C GLY A 88 10.25 1.60 -20.91
N LEU A 89 10.19 2.83 -20.37
CA LEU A 89 11.38 3.65 -20.10
C LEU A 89 12.07 3.29 -18.77
N LEU A 90 11.44 2.48 -17.92
CA LEU A 90 11.98 1.97 -16.67
C LEU A 90 11.79 0.44 -16.62
N PRO A 91 12.70 -0.31 -15.95
CA PRO A 91 12.52 -1.74 -15.77
C PRO A 91 11.18 -2.04 -15.08
N PRO A 92 10.45 -3.08 -15.53
CA PRO A 92 9.16 -3.43 -14.97
C PRO A 92 9.30 -3.77 -13.48
N LEU A 93 8.31 -3.35 -12.69
CA LEU A 93 8.15 -3.89 -11.35
C LEU A 93 7.64 -5.32 -11.56
N ASP A 94 8.42 -6.35 -11.25
CA ASP A 94 8.01 -7.76 -11.35
C ASP A 94 6.96 -8.08 -10.27
N ALA A 95 5.80 -7.45 -10.37
CA ALA A 95 4.67 -7.65 -9.49
C ALA A 95 3.73 -8.70 -10.09
N PRO A 96 3.09 -9.57 -9.27
CA PRO A 96 2.30 -10.72 -9.74
C PRO A 96 1.15 -10.40 -10.71
N HIS A 97 0.73 -9.14 -10.82
CA HIS A 97 -0.34 -8.66 -11.69
C HIS A 97 0.15 -8.14 -13.05
N HIS A 98 1.46 -8.10 -13.31
CA HIS A 98 2.06 -7.67 -14.58
C HIS A 98 2.05 -8.80 -15.62
N LEU A 99 0.86 -9.29 -15.97
CA LEU A 99 0.69 -10.35 -16.96
C LEU A 99 1.06 -9.85 -18.38
N ARG A 100 2.01 -10.53 -19.02
CA ARG A 100 2.29 -10.32 -20.44
C ARG A 100 1.04 -10.58 -21.27
N LYS A 101 0.99 -10.05 -22.51
CA LYS A 101 -0.22 -10.11 -23.37
C LYS A 101 -0.77 -11.52 -23.57
N HIS A 102 0.10 -12.53 -23.55
CA HIS A 102 -0.25 -13.95 -23.73
C HIS A 102 -0.39 -14.73 -22.41
N GLU A 103 -0.15 -14.09 -21.26
CA GLU A 103 -0.28 -14.74 -19.96
C GLU A 103 -1.73 -14.66 -19.47
N TRP A 104 -2.21 -15.79 -18.96
CA TRP A 104 -3.53 -15.91 -18.37
C TRP A 104 -3.43 -15.68 -16.87
N GLY A 105 -4.39 -14.95 -16.32
CA GLY A 105 -4.56 -14.79 -14.88
C GLY A 105 -6.02 -14.55 -14.54
N PRO A 106 -6.40 -14.76 -13.27
CA PRO A 106 -7.78 -14.63 -12.81
C PRO A 106 -8.33 -13.20 -12.94
N TYR A 107 -7.43 -12.20 -12.92
CA TYR A 107 -7.74 -10.79 -13.12
C TYR A 107 -6.68 -10.14 -14.02
N ARG A 108 -7.11 -9.23 -14.91
CA ARG A 108 -6.23 -8.42 -15.76
C ARG A 108 -6.60 -6.96 -15.59
N GLU A 109 -5.68 -6.15 -15.10
CA GLU A 109 -5.85 -4.70 -15.08
C GLU A 109 -5.79 -4.17 -16.52
N VAL A 110 -6.75 -3.33 -16.88
CA VAL A 110 -6.82 -2.66 -18.18
C VAL A 110 -6.83 -1.15 -17.91
N LEU A 111 -5.85 -0.42 -18.47
CA LEU A 111 -5.90 1.03 -18.47
C LEU A 111 -6.72 1.51 -19.65
N LEU A 112 -7.81 2.21 -19.37
CA LEU A 112 -8.33 3.21 -20.29
C LEU A 112 -7.44 4.44 -20.16
N GLU A 113 -6.53 4.64 -21.11
CA GLU A 113 -5.82 5.91 -21.24
C GLU A 113 -6.79 6.97 -21.76
N MET A 114 -7.44 7.71 -20.86
CA MET A 114 -7.96 9.04 -21.18
C MET A 114 -6.88 10.05 -20.81
N PHE A 115 -6.33 10.69 -21.85
CA PHE A 115 -5.47 11.86 -21.68
C PHE A 115 -6.32 13.04 -21.17
N ASP A 116 -5.70 13.78 -20.25
CA ASP A 116 -6.09 15.08 -19.68
C ASP A 116 -6.92 15.10 -18.38
N ASP A 117 -6.34 15.86 -17.43
CA ASP A 117 -6.84 16.44 -16.18
C ASP A 117 -7.19 15.54 -14.98
N CYS A 118 -6.22 15.48 -14.04
CA CYS A 118 -6.22 15.38 -12.56
C CYS A 118 -7.46 14.93 -11.72
N LEU A 119 -8.52 14.37 -12.29
CA LEU A 119 -9.66 13.81 -11.54
C LEU A 119 -9.82 12.34 -11.93
N TRP A 120 -9.35 11.44 -11.06
CA TRP A 120 -9.65 10.01 -11.20
C TRP A 120 -10.39 9.52 -9.96
N TRP A 121 -11.69 9.30 -10.11
CA TRP A 121 -12.40 8.22 -9.43
C TRP A 121 -12.04 6.92 -10.16
N THR A 122 -11.61 5.89 -9.44
CA THR A 122 -11.55 4.53 -9.99
C THR A 122 -12.97 4.01 -10.18
N ALA A 123 -13.47 4.00 -11.41
CA ALA A 123 -14.66 3.21 -11.75
C ALA A 123 -14.24 1.74 -11.87
N TRP A 124 -14.65 0.95 -10.89
CA TRP A 124 -14.54 -0.50 -10.90
C TRP A 124 -15.57 -1.07 -11.86
N VAL A 125 -15.13 -1.64 -12.98
CA VAL A 125 -16.01 -2.49 -13.79
C VAL A 125 -15.58 -3.93 -13.55
N GLY A 126 -16.13 -4.53 -12.50
CA GLY A 126 -16.27 -5.97 -12.42
C GLY A 126 -17.19 -6.39 -13.56
N ARG A 127 -16.68 -7.19 -14.49
CA ARG A 127 -17.54 -7.87 -15.45
C ARG A 127 -17.97 -9.18 -14.79
N ASP A 128 -19.04 -9.12 -14.02
CA ASP A 128 -19.83 -10.29 -13.73
C ASP A 128 -20.38 -10.84 -15.07
N TYR A 129 -20.40 -12.16 -15.19
CA TYR A 129 -20.77 -12.90 -16.40
C TYR A 129 -22.15 -12.54 -16.95
#